data_AF-A0A498JGW6-F1
#
_entry.id   AF-A0A498JGW6-F1
#
_cell.length_a   1.000
_cell.length_b   1.000
_cell.length_c   1.000
_cell.angle_alpha   90.00
_cell.angle_beta   90.00
_cell.angle_gamma   90.00
#
_symmetry.space_group_name_H-M   'P 1'
#
loop_
_entity.id
_entity.type
_entity.pdbx_description
1 polymer ?
#
loop_
_entity_poly.entity_id
_entity_poly.type
_entity_poly.pdbx_seq_one_letter_code
_entity_poly.pdbx_strand_id
1 'polypeptide(L)'
;MAMATTILSLPHLSLPPHRCHHYLPNLTTVPTRVRLGLRTQALGHDMLGDFGARDPFPAEIASGFGEKVLGSGNTEHKILIPNLSALSLSQLDCSPVSPLQPPMSEDDAKELLRKVVGWRLIVGEGGLKLQCLWKLRDYQCGVELINRIYKVVDSAGHFPNLHLEQPNQVRAELCTSSIGGLSMNDFIVAARIDDIKTSDLVPRKRVWA
;
A
#
# COMPACT_ATOMS: atom_id res chain seq x y z
N MET A 1 -37.65 22.93 54.77
CA MET A 1 -36.82 24.15 54.62
C MET A 1 -35.36 23.71 54.74
N ALA A 2 -34.44 23.84 53.80
CA ALA A 2 -34.41 24.40 52.45
C ALA A 2 -33.32 23.61 51.67
N MET A 3 -33.56 23.34 50.38
CA MET A 3 -32.57 22.71 49.48
C MET A 3 -31.66 23.81 48.91
N ALA A 4 -30.35 23.68 49.07
CA ALA A 4 -29.38 24.61 48.48
C ALA A 4 -28.94 24.11 47.10
N THR A 5 -29.44 24.76 46.05
CA THR A 5 -29.06 24.53 44.66
C THR A 5 -27.79 25.31 44.34
N THR A 6 -26.66 24.62 44.13
CA THR A 6 -25.41 25.24 43.67
C THR A 6 -25.31 25.07 42.15
N ILE A 7 -25.43 26.18 41.42
CA ILE A 7 -25.25 26.24 39.97
C ILE A 7 -23.77 26.56 39.70
N LEU A 8 -23.04 25.62 39.10
CA LEU A 8 -21.68 25.85 38.60
C LEU A 8 -21.76 26.43 37.18
N SER A 9 -21.39 27.69 37.05
CA SER A 9 -21.25 28.44 35.79
C SER A 9 -19.99 28.02 35.02
N LEU A 10 -20.16 27.59 33.77
CA LEU A 10 -19.08 27.30 32.81
C LEU A 10 -18.52 28.60 32.21
N PRO A 11 -17.18 28.76 32.08
CA PRO A 11 -16.61 29.85 31.31
C PRO A 11 -16.66 29.56 29.80
N HIS A 12 -17.11 30.57 29.05
CA HIS A 12 -17.22 30.57 27.59
C HIS A 12 -15.82 30.69 26.95
N LEU A 13 -15.31 29.60 26.38
CA LEU A 13 -14.09 29.61 25.56
C LEU A 13 -14.37 30.34 24.23
N SER A 14 -13.71 31.49 24.03
CA SER A 14 -13.66 32.18 22.73
C SER A 14 -12.45 31.66 21.94
N LEU A 15 -12.69 31.21 20.71
CA LEU A 15 -11.64 30.83 19.76
C LEU A 15 -11.09 32.08 19.06
N PRO A 16 -9.76 32.20 18.89
CA PRO A 16 -9.16 33.30 18.14
C PRO A 16 -9.36 33.10 16.62
N PRO A 17 -9.38 34.18 15.83
CA PRO A 17 -9.63 34.09 14.39
C PRO A 17 -8.43 33.48 13.65
N HIS A 18 -8.72 32.56 12.73
CA HIS A 18 -7.76 31.98 11.80
C HIS A 18 -7.22 33.05 10.84
N ARG A 19 -5.92 33.35 10.95
CA ARG A 19 -5.19 34.20 10.01
C ARG A 19 -4.74 33.36 8.82
N CYS A 20 -5.51 33.40 7.72
CA CYS A 20 -5.06 32.86 6.43
C CYS A 20 -3.98 33.77 5.85
N HIS A 21 -2.72 33.32 5.86
CA HIS A 21 -1.66 33.93 5.08
C HIS A 21 -1.77 33.47 3.63
N HIS A 22 -2.36 34.31 2.79
CA HIS A 22 -2.20 34.21 1.33
C HIS A 22 -0.74 34.52 0.99
N TYR A 23 0.02 33.50 0.61
CA TYR A 23 1.30 33.68 -0.08
C TYR A 23 1.01 33.90 -1.56
N LEU A 24 1.16 35.15 -2.02
CA LEU A 24 1.31 35.49 -3.43
C LEU A 24 2.74 35.18 -3.87
N PRO A 25 2.97 34.44 -4.97
CA PRO A 25 4.29 34.38 -5.57
C PRO A 25 4.56 35.66 -6.37
N ASN A 26 5.65 36.36 -6.04
CA ASN A 26 6.15 37.51 -6.78
C ASN A 26 6.59 37.08 -8.19
N LEU A 27 5.88 37.56 -9.21
CA LEU A 27 6.30 37.50 -10.62
C LEU A 27 7.40 38.55 -10.84
N THR A 28 8.66 38.10 -10.82
CA THR A 28 9.79 38.90 -11.32
C THR A 28 9.80 38.82 -12.84
N THR A 29 9.50 39.95 -13.48
CA THR A 29 9.52 40.11 -14.93
C THR A 29 10.97 40.27 -15.40
N VAL A 30 11.48 39.29 -16.14
CA VAL A 30 12.76 39.39 -16.85
C VAL A 30 12.48 39.92 -18.25
N PRO A 31 13.20 40.93 -18.77
CA PRO A 31 12.98 41.40 -20.13
C PRO A 31 13.57 40.40 -21.13
N THR A 32 12.70 39.66 -21.82
CA THR A 32 13.10 38.75 -22.89
C THR A 32 13.51 39.58 -24.11
N ARG A 33 14.81 39.55 -24.42
CA ARG A 33 15.41 40.11 -25.64
C ARG A 33 14.75 39.44 -26.86
N VAL A 34 13.99 40.20 -27.63
CA VAL A 34 13.40 39.77 -28.89
C VAL A 34 14.54 39.40 -29.86
N ARG A 35 14.79 38.11 -30.06
CA ARG A 35 15.50 37.63 -31.26
C ARG A 35 14.43 37.37 -32.32
N LEU A 36 14.51 38.15 -33.39
CA LEU A 36 13.74 37.96 -34.61
C LEU A 36 14.22 36.65 -35.27
N GLY A 37 13.62 35.53 -34.86
CA GLY A 37 13.75 34.25 -35.55
C GLY A 37 12.69 34.18 -36.64
N LEU A 38 13.12 33.98 -37.88
CA LEU A 38 12.25 33.78 -39.04
C LEU A 38 11.24 32.66 -38.74
N ARG A 39 9.96 33.00 -38.59
CA ARG A 39 8.87 32.02 -38.50
C ARG A 39 8.42 31.71 -39.91
N THR A 40 8.80 30.56 -40.44
CA THR A 40 8.15 29.98 -41.61
C THR A 40 6.74 29.57 -41.18
N GLN A 41 5.72 30.32 -41.61
CA GLN A 41 4.33 29.91 -41.48
C GLN A 41 4.01 28.92 -42.60
N ALA A 42 3.73 27.67 -42.25
CA ALA A 42 3.08 26.74 -43.15
C ALA A 42 1.57 27.04 -43.13
N LEU A 43 1.07 27.59 -44.23
CA LEU A 43 -0.36 27.67 -44.52
C LEU A 43 -0.85 26.26 -44.90
N GLY A 44 -1.36 25.53 -43.90
CA GLY A 44 -2.06 24.26 -44.07
C GLY A 44 -3.17 24.20 -43.04
N HIS A 45 -4.42 24.29 -43.49
CA HIS A 45 -5.60 24.35 -42.64
C HIS A 45 -6.06 22.92 -42.30
N ASP A 46 -5.26 22.18 -41.53
CA ASP A 46 -5.63 20.82 -41.09
C ASP A 46 -6.41 20.89 -39.78
N MET A 47 -7.73 20.88 -39.92
CA MET A 47 -8.76 20.88 -38.86
C MET A 47 -8.79 19.57 -38.04
N LEU A 48 -7.68 18.84 -37.94
CA LEU A 48 -7.48 17.73 -37.01
C LEU A 48 -6.05 17.87 -36.48
N GLY A 49 -5.94 18.51 -35.31
CA GLY A 49 -4.66 18.83 -34.70
C GLY A 49 -3.74 17.62 -34.62
N ASP A 50 -2.52 17.84 -35.11
CA ASP A 50 -1.26 17.17 -34.76
C ASP A 50 -1.40 16.25 -33.53
N PHE A 51 -1.72 14.98 -33.77
CA PHE A 51 -1.72 13.93 -32.76
C PHE A 51 -0.28 13.56 -32.42
N GLY A 52 0.48 14.52 -31.89
CA GLY A 52 1.68 14.35 -31.07
C GLY A 52 2.88 13.60 -31.68
N ALA A 53 2.86 13.27 -32.97
CA ALA A 53 3.96 12.61 -33.62
C ALA A 53 4.86 13.68 -34.24
N ARG A 54 5.93 14.01 -33.51
CA ARG A 54 7.00 14.85 -34.04
C ARG A 54 7.48 14.32 -35.40
N ASP A 55 7.64 15.22 -36.36
CA ASP A 55 8.24 14.88 -37.65
C ASP A 55 9.63 14.21 -37.46
N PRO A 56 9.87 13.06 -38.14
CA PRO A 56 11.17 12.40 -38.08
C PRO A 56 12.26 13.31 -38.65
N PHE A 57 13.45 13.29 -38.05
CA PHE A 57 14.58 14.02 -38.59
C PHE A 57 15.09 13.40 -39.90
N PRO A 58 15.72 14.19 -40.80
CA PRO A 58 16.32 13.67 -42.03
C PRO A 58 17.31 12.52 -41.78
N ALA A 59 18.07 12.56 -40.67
CA ALA A 59 18.99 11.50 -40.27
C ALA A 59 18.28 10.22 -39.79
N GLU A 60 17.10 10.33 -39.16
CA GLU A 60 16.29 9.19 -38.72
C GLU A 60 15.68 8.45 -39.92
N ILE A 61 15.24 9.20 -40.95
CA ILE A 61 14.76 8.66 -42.22
C ILE A 61 15.91 7.96 -42.96
N ALA A 62 17.06 8.64 -43.09
CA ALA A 62 18.23 8.10 -43.79
C ALA A 62 18.82 6.84 -43.13
N SER A 63 18.69 6.71 -41.80
CA SER A 63 19.17 5.54 -41.05
C SER A 63 18.17 4.38 -41.03
N GLY A 64 16.96 4.56 -41.54
CA GLY A 64 15.89 3.55 -41.44
C GLY A 64 15.50 3.27 -39.99
N PHE A 65 15.59 4.28 -39.11
CA PHE A 65 15.37 4.10 -37.67
C PHE A 65 14.01 3.45 -37.35
N GLY A 66 12.94 3.87 -38.05
CA GLY A 66 11.60 3.29 -37.90
C GLY A 66 11.45 1.88 -38.48
N GLU A 67 12.29 1.48 -39.44
CA GLU A 67 12.23 0.17 -40.09
C GLU A 67 12.91 -0.93 -39.27
N LYS A 68 13.87 -0.58 -38.41
CA LYS A 68 14.46 -1.53 -37.44
C LYS A 68 13.59 -1.74 -36.21
N VAL A 69 12.56 -0.92 -36.01
CA VAL A 69 11.53 -1.08 -34.99
C VAL A 69 10.30 -1.74 -35.62
N LEU A 70 10.52 -2.79 -36.41
CA LEU A 70 9.48 -3.82 -36.57
C LEU A 70 9.39 -4.50 -35.20
N GLY A 71 8.62 -3.91 -34.28
CA GLY A 71 8.14 -4.65 -33.11
C GLY A 71 7.65 -5.99 -33.64
N SER A 72 8.20 -7.09 -33.12
CA SER A 72 8.05 -8.43 -33.72
C SER A 72 6.61 -8.60 -34.20
N GLY A 73 6.40 -8.71 -35.52
CA GLY A 73 5.05 -8.67 -36.14
C GLY A 73 4.11 -9.78 -35.66
N ASN A 74 4.68 -10.75 -34.93
CA ASN A 74 4.00 -11.87 -34.30
C ASN A 74 3.96 -11.74 -32.76
N THR A 75 4.09 -10.53 -32.20
CA THR A 75 3.84 -10.33 -30.76
C THR A 75 2.34 -10.42 -30.55
N GLU A 76 1.83 -11.65 -30.47
CA GLU A 76 0.48 -11.89 -30.00
C GLU A 76 0.41 -11.34 -28.58
N HIS A 77 -0.13 -10.13 -28.44
CA HIS A 77 -0.36 -9.50 -27.15
C HIS A 77 -1.47 -10.27 -26.45
N LYS A 78 -1.11 -11.38 -25.79
CA LYS A 78 -2.01 -12.10 -24.91
C LYS A 78 -2.21 -11.25 -23.66
N ILE A 79 -3.32 -10.52 -23.62
CA ILE A 79 -3.83 -9.95 -22.38
C ILE A 79 -4.18 -11.15 -21.51
N LEU A 80 -3.25 -11.52 -20.62
CA LEU A 80 -3.50 -12.57 -19.65
C LEU A 80 -4.57 -12.03 -18.69
N ILE A 81 -5.78 -12.54 -18.83
CA ILE A 81 -6.78 -12.40 -17.77
C ILE A 81 -6.12 -12.96 -16.51
N PRO A 82 -6.08 -12.21 -15.39
CA PRO A 82 -5.46 -12.70 -14.17
C PRO A 82 -6.15 -14.02 -13.80
N ASN A 83 -5.38 -15.11 -13.90
CA ASN A 83 -5.81 -16.39 -13.39
C ASN A 83 -5.82 -16.32 -11.85
N LEU A 84 -6.52 -17.22 -11.18
CA LEU A 84 -6.59 -17.26 -9.71
C LEU A 84 -5.20 -17.26 -9.04
N SER A 85 -4.19 -17.80 -9.71
CA SER A 85 -2.79 -17.78 -9.25
C SER A 85 -2.09 -16.42 -9.36
N ALA A 86 -2.57 -15.51 -10.22
CA ALA A 86 -2.07 -14.14 -10.36
C ALA A 86 -2.74 -13.16 -9.39
N LEU A 87 -3.87 -13.54 -8.78
CA LEU A 87 -4.49 -12.73 -7.74
C LEU A 87 -3.59 -12.67 -6.50
N SER A 88 -3.57 -11.51 -5.84
CA SER A 88 -2.88 -11.35 -4.56
C SER A 88 -3.50 -12.30 -3.53
N LEU A 89 -2.69 -12.86 -2.63
CA LEU A 89 -3.20 -13.67 -1.52
C LEU A 89 -4.23 -12.91 -0.67
N SER A 90 -4.10 -11.58 -0.58
CA SER A 90 -5.05 -10.76 0.17
C SER A 90 -6.45 -10.70 -0.45
N GLN A 91 -6.57 -11.00 -1.75
CA GLN A 91 -7.84 -11.04 -2.50
C GLN A 91 -8.53 -12.40 -2.47
N LEU A 92 -7.86 -13.44 -1.97
CA LEU A 92 -8.46 -14.77 -1.84
C LEU A 92 -9.31 -14.86 -0.57
N ASP A 93 -10.32 -15.73 -0.62
CA ASP A 93 -11.20 -16.00 0.53
C ASP A 93 -10.74 -17.24 1.30
N CYS A 94 -10.97 -17.21 2.62
CA CYS A 94 -10.67 -18.34 3.49
C CYS A 94 -11.69 -19.47 3.28
N SER A 95 -11.21 -20.69 3.08
CA SER A 95 -12.04 -21.88 2.95
C SER A 95 -12.08 -22.66 4.27
N PRO A 96 -13.19 -23.31 4.65
CA PRO A 96 -13.22 -24.19 5.83
C PRO A 96 -12.16 -25.29 5.74
N VAL A 97 -11.36 -25.44 6.79
CA VAL A 97 -10.30 -26.47 6.87
C VAL A 97 -10.80 -27.65 7.70
N SER A 98 -10.73 -28.86 7.13
CA SER A 98 -11.09 -30.09 7.83
C SER A 98 -9.97 -30.49 8.81
N PRO A 99 -10.29 -30.91 10.06
CA PRO A 99 -9.27 -31.37 11.04
C PRO A 99 -8.46 -32.60 10.58
N LEU A 100 -8.95 -33.34 9.59
CA LEU A 100 -8.27 -34.52 9.03
C LEU A 100 -7.26 -34.17 7.94
N GLN A 101 -7.25 -32.91 7.48
CA GLN A 101 -6.32 -32.47 6.44
C GLN A 101 -4.91 -32.35 7.03
N PRO A 102 -3.86 -32.83 6.32
CA PRO A 102 -2.49 -32.64 6.78
C PRO A 102 -2.10 -31.15 6.75
N PRO A 103 -1.24 -30.69 7.67
CA PRO A 103 -0.68 -29.35 7.63
C PRO A 103 0.16 -29.15 6.37
N MET A 104 0.29 -27.88 5.95
CA MET A 104 1.10 -27.49 4.80
C MET A 104 2.57 -27.90 4.99
N SER A 105 3.22 -28.33 3.91
CA SER A 105 4.64 -28.68 3.91
C SER A 105 5.51 -27.44 4.15
N GLU A 106 6.73 -27.65 4.67
CA GLU A 106 7.67 -26.55 4.91
C GLU A 106 8.10 -25.86 3.61
N ASP A 107 8.24 -26.64 2.52
CA ASP A 107 8.66 -26.12 1.22
C ASP A 107 7.57 -25.23 0.60
N ASP A 108 6.31 -25.67 0.62
CA ASP A 108 5.16 -24.86 0.17
C ASP A 108 5.02 -23.59 1.03
N ALA A 109 5.20 -23.72 2.35
CA ALA A 109 5.17 -22.60 3.28
C ALA A 109 6.26 -21.57 2.97
N LYS A 110 7.48 -22.01 2.61
CA LYS A 110 8.59 -21.12 2.19
C LYS A 110 8.29 -20.42 0.87
N GLU A 111 7.61 -21.07 -0.07
CA GLU A 111 7.20 -20.44 -1.32
C GLU A 111 6.15 -19.35 -1.07
N LEU A 112 5.14 -19.63 -0.25
CA LEU A 112 4.10 -18.67 0.10
C LEU A 112 4.61 -17.54 1.00
N LEU A 113 5.61 -17.79 1.85
CA LEU A 113 6.24 -16.76 2.69
C LEU A 113 6.77 -15.60 1.85
N ARG A 114 7.22 -15.85 0.62
CA ARG A 114 7.70 -14.79 -0.30
C ARG A 114 6.61 -13.82 -0.72
N LYS A 115 5.34 -14.21 -0.57
CA LYS A 115 4.17 -13.39 -0.91
C LYS A 115 3.67 -12.54 0.26
N VAL A 116 4.16 -12.77 1.48
CA VAL A 116 3.75 -12.06 2.71
C VAL A 116 4.96 -11.41 3.38
N VAL A 117 4.99 -10.08 3.36
CA VAL A 117 6.19 -9.30 3.70
C VAL A 117 6.23 -9.01 5.20
N GLY A 118 7.35 -9.34 5.86
CA GLY A 118 7.54 -9.10 7.29
C GLY A 118 7.15 -10.27 8.19
N TRP A 119 6.55 -11.31 7.60
CA TRP A 119 6.29 -12.58 8.27
C TRP A 119 7.54 -13.48 8.25
N ARG A 120 7.65 -14.33 9.27
CA ARG A 120 8.66 -15.39 9.37
C ARG A 120 8.01 -16.71 9.75
N LEU A 121 8.60 -17.81 9.32
CA LEU A 121 8.23 -19.15 9.78
C LEU A 121 8.94 -19.44 11.10
N ILE A 122 8.17 -19.93 12.07
CA ILE A 122 8.69 -20.44 13.34
C ILE A 122 8.21 -21.88 13.54
N VAL A 123 9.04 -22.70 14.16
CA VAL A 123 8.67 -24.05 14.60
C VAL A 123 8.25 -23.96 16.06
N GLY A 124 6.98 -24.26 16.36
CA GLY A 124 6.45 -24.32 17.71
C GLY A 124 6.08 -25.74 18.13
N GLU A 125 5.60 -25.90 19.37
CA GLU A 125 5.17 -27.20 19.91
C GLU A 125 4.02 -27.85 19.12
N GLY A 126 3.27 -27.07 18.34
CA GLY A 126 2.15 -27.53 17.51
C GLY A 126 2.38 -27.36 16.01
N GLY A 127 3.63 -27.51 15.55
CA GLY A 127 4.00 -27.42 14.13
C GLY A 127 4.49 -26.04 13.69
N LEU A 128 4.56 -25.85 12.38
CA LEU A 128 4.94 -24.57 11.77
C LEU A 128 3.89 -23.49 12.06
N LYS A 129 4.37 -22.27 12.30
CA LYS A 129 3.52 -21.08 12.48
C LYS A 129 4.12 -19.89 11.74
N LEU A 130 3.26 -18.94 11.39
CA LEU A 130 3.66 -17.64 10.86
C LEU A 130 3.72 -16.63 12.00
N GLN A 131 4.77 -15.83 12.05
CA GLN A 131 4.95 -14.80 13.06
C GLN A 131 5.35 -13.48 12.41
N CYS A 132 4.72 -12.39 12.84
CA CYS A 132 5.11 -11.02 12.46
C CYS A 132 5.31 -10.18 13.72
N LEU A 133 6.25 -9.23 13.68
CA LEU A 133 6.59 -8.35 14.80
C LEU A 133 6.69 -6.90 14.32
N TRP A 134 5.85 -6.03 14.86
CA TRP A 134 5.88 -4.59 14.60
C TRP A 134 6.41 -3.83 15.80
N LYS A 135 7.40 -2.96 15.56
CA LYS A 135 7.89 -1.98 16.54
C LYS A 135 7.17 -0.66 16.33
N LEU A 136 6.50 -0.18 17.37
CA LEU A 136 5.60 0.96 17.29
C LEU A 136 6.11 2.14 18.12
N ARG A 137 5.58 3.33 17.84
CA ARG A 137 5.97 4.56 18.52
C ARG A 137 5.64 4.49 20.01
N ASP A 138 4.39 4.16 20.32
CA ASP A 138 3.81 4.18 21.66
C ASP A 138 2.83 3.01 21.87
N TYR A 139 2.49 2.68 23.12
CA TYR A 139 1.58 1.58 23.47
C TYR A 139 0.19 1.75 22.84
N GLN A 140 -0.31 3.00 22.79
CA GLN A 140 -1.58 3.34 22.15
C GLN A 140 -1.55 3.05 20.63
N CYS A 141 -0.40 3.20 19.96
CA CYS A 141 -0.25 2.81 18.56
C CYS A 141 -0.37 1.29 18.39
N GLY A 142 0.03 0.52 19.41
CA GLY A 142 -0.17 -0.93 19.45
C GLY A 142 -1.64 -1.34 19.52
N VAL A 143 -2.40 -0.69 20.40
CA VAL A 143 -3.86 -0.90 20.48
C VAL A 143 -4.53 -0.54 19.16
N GLU A 144 -4.14 0.58 18.55
CA GLU A 144 -4.65 1.01 17.24
C GLU A 144 -4.34 -0.01 16.14
N LEU A 145 -3.11 -0.55 16.09
CA LEU A 145 -2.75 -1.59 15.12
C LEU A 145 -3.61 -2.84 15.30
N ILE A 146 -3.81 -3.28 16.54
CA ILE A 146 -4.66 -4.44 16.86
C ILE A 146 -6.09 -4.22 16.36
N ASN A 147 -6.66 -3.04 16.60
CA ASN A 147 -8.00 -2.70 16.09
C ASN A 147 -8.08 -2.72 14.56
N ARG A 148 -7.04 -2.25 13.86
CA ARG A 148 -6.96 -2.33 12.39
C ARG A 148 -6.91 -3.78 11.91
N ILE A 149 -6.10 -4.61 12.57
CA ILE A 149 -6.01 -6.05 12.26
C ILE A 149 -7.38 -6.70 12.44
N TYR A 150 -8.06 -6.47 13.57
CA TYR A 150 -9.40 -7.01 13.81
C TYR A 150 -10.39 -6.68 12.70
N LYS A 151 -10.44 -5.42 12.24
CA LYS A 151 -11.35 -5.00 11.16
C LYS A 151 -11.10 -5.73 9.83
N VAL A 152 -9.83 -6.04 9.54
CA VAL A 152 -9.45 -6.73 8.29
C VAL A 152 -9.80 -8.20 8.35
N VAL A 153 -9.49 -8.87 9.46
CA VAL A 153 -9.66 -10.32 9.61
C VAL A 153 -11.10 -10.72 9.91
N ASP A 154 -11.94 -9.80 10.39
CA ASP A 154 -13.37 -10.03 10.64
C ASP A 154 -14.09 -10.58 9.39
N SER A 155 -13.76 -10.02 8.22
CA SER A 155 -14.27 -10.50 6.93
C SER A 155 -13.80 -11.91 6.54
N ALA A 156 -12.64 -12.35 7.04
CA ALA A 156 -12.06 -13.66 6.76
C ALA A 156 -12.54 -14.74 7.74
N GLY A 157 -12.98 -14.37 8.94
CA GLY A 157 -13.38 -15.30 10.00
C GLY A 157 -12.23 -16.13 10.59
N HIS A 158 -10.97 -15.77 10.31
CA HIS A 158 -9.77 -16.46 10.81
C HIS A 158 -8.86 -15.47 11.52
N PHE A 159 -8.82 -15.55 12.85
CA PHE A 159 -8.19 -14.53 13.71
C PHE A 159 -6.76 -14.92 14.10
N PRO A 160 -5.78 -14.00 14.00
CA PRO A 160 -4.45 -14.19 14.55
C PRO A 160 -4.44 -14.14 16.07
N ASN A 161 -3.46 -14.81 16.68
CA ASN A 161 -3.09 -14.57 18.06
C ASN A 161 -2.26 -13.29 18.13
N LEU A 162 -2.76 -12.28 18.84
CA LEU A 162 -2.12 -10.97 18.95
C LEU A 162 -1.60 -10.75 20.36
N HIS A 163 -0.33 -10.38 20.47
CA HIS A 163 0.33 -10.05 21.72
C HIS A 163 0.85 -8.61 21.68
N LEU A 164 0.38 -7.78 22.60
CA LEU A 164 0.92 -6.44 22.82
C LEU A 164 2.01 -6.54 23.89
N GLU A 165 3.26 -6.42 23.46
CA GLU A 165 4.46 -6.60 24.27
C GLU A 165 5.08 -5.26 24.66
N GLN A 166 5.66 -5.23 25.86
CA GLN A 166 6.41 -4.08 26.35
C GLN A 166 7.79 -4.01 25.67
N PRO A 167 8.32 -2.82 25.35
CA PRO A 167 7.73 -1.50 25.63
C PRO A 167 6.57 -1.13 24.69
N ASN A 168 6.73 -1.25 23.37
CA ASN A 168 5.74 -0.84 22.36
C ASN A 168 5.81 -1.76 21.12
N GLN A 169 5.62 -3.07 21.30
CA GLN A 169 5.69 -4.04 20.21
C GLN A 169 4.39 -4.81 20.06
N VAL A 170 3.98 -5.11 18.84
CA VAL A 170 2.87 -6.03 18.57
C VAL A 170 3.44 -7.24 17.88
N ARG A 171 3.15 -8.42 18.40
CA ARG A 171 3.45 -9.70 17.76
C ARG A 171 2.15 -10.34 17.31
N ALA A 172 2.09 -10.73 16.05
CA ALA A 172 1.00 -11.58 15.53
C ALA A 172 1.53 -12.97 15.25
N GLU A 173 0.74 -13.97 15.58
CA GLU A 173 0.98 -15.37 15.26
C GLU A 173 -0.23 -15.99 14.58
N LEU A 174 0.01 -16.69 13.48
CA LEU A 174 -1.00 -17.39 12.69
C LEU A 174 -0.64 -18.86 12.58
N CYS A 175 -1.61 -19.70 12.92
CA CYS A 175 -1.60 -21.14 12.69
C CYS A 175 -3.02 -21.68 12.81
N THR A 176 -3.29 -22.76 12.10
CA THR A 176 -4.59 -23.44 12.14
C THR A 176 -4.53 -24.59 13.16
N SER A 177 -5.07 -24.34 14.36
CA SER A 177 -5.01 -25.30 15.48
C SER A 177 -5.70 -26.64 15.19
N SER A 178 -6.71 -26.67 14.31
CA SER A 178 -7.45 -27.90 13.98
C SER A 178 -6.61 -28.95 13.24
N ILE A 179 -5.56 -28.54 12.52
CA ILE A 179 -4.66 -29.42 11.76
C ILE A 179 -3.25 -29.49 12.35
N GLY A 180 -2.97 -28.76 13.44
CA GLY A 180 -1.65 -28.74 14.07
C GLY A 180 -0.56 -28.15 13.19
N GLY A 181 -0.84 -27.06 12.45
CA GLY A 181 0.16 -26.39 11.62
C GLY A 181 -0.41 -25.26 10.75
N LEU A 182 0.28 -24.94 9.66
CA LEU A 182 -0.12 -23.91 8.71
C LEU A 182 -1.13 -24.44 7.69
N SER A 183 -2.09 -23.59 7.35
CA SER A 183 -2.99 -23.75 6.21
C SER A 183 -2.88 -22.56 5.25
N MET A 184 -3.50 -22.67 4.08
CA MET A 184 -3.61 -21.55 3.13
C MET A 184 -4.28 -20.32 3.76
N ASN A 185 -5.25 -20.52 4.65
CA ASN A 185 -5.96 -19.41 5.31
C ASN A 185 -5.02 -18.54 6.15
N ASP A 186 -4.00 -19.14 6.77
CA ASP A 186 -3.00 -18.40 7.54
C ASP A 186 -2.24 -17.42 6.64
N PHE A 187 -1.89 -17.82 5.42
CA PHE A 187 -1.21 -16.95 4.45
C PHE A 187 -2.14 -15.89 3.84
N ILE A 188 -3.41 -16.22 3.62
CA ILE A 188 -4.42 -15.25 3.16
C ILE A 188 -4.59 -14.14 4.20
N VAL A 189 -4.76 -14.51 5.47
CA VAL A 189 -4.89 -13.53 6.56
C VAL A 189 -3.62 -12.73 6.75
N ALA A 190 -2.44 -13.36 6.68
CA ALA A 190 -1.16 -12.66 6.72
C ALA A 190 -1.06 -11.59 5.61
N ALA A 191 -1.43 -11.94 4.37
CA ALA A 191 -1.42 -11.01 3.25
C ALA A 191 -2.42 -9.86 3.44
N ARG A 192 -3.63 -10.14 3.96
CA ARG A 192 -4.60 -9.08 4.27
C ARG A 192 -4.08 -8.12 5.35
N ILE A 193 -3.34 -8.63 6.34
CA ILE A 193 -2.71 -7.80 7.38
C ILE A 193 -1.59 -6.92 6.79
N ASP A 194 -0.85 -7.42 5.80
CA ASP A 194 0.22 -6.64 5.14
C ASP A 194 -0.30 -5.40 4.41
N ASP A 195 -1.54 -5.44 3.93
CA ASP A 195 -2.22 -4.29 3.30
C ASP A 195 -2.57 -3.17 4.30
N ILE A 196 -2.45 -3.43 5.62
CA ILE A 196 -2.70 -2.41 6.65
C ILE A 196 -1.58 -1.37 6.63
N LYS A 197 -1.97 -0.11 6.45
CA LYS A 197 -1.04 1.01 6.59
C LYS A 197 -0.50 1.10 8.03
N THR A 198 0.80 0.86 8.18
CA THR A 198 1.53 0.94 9.46
C THR A 198 2.42 2.18 9.60
N SER A 199 2.63 2.93 8.50
CA SER A 199 3.57 4.07 8.44
C SER A 199 3.35 5.17 9.49
N ASP A 200 2.12 5.36 9.95
CA ASP A 200 1.72 6.36 10.94
C ASP A 200 1.93 5.89 12.39
N LEU A 201 2.08 4.58 12.59
CA LEU A 201 2.20 3.92 13.90
C LEU A 201 3.67 3.62 14.28
N VAL A 202 4.56 3.56 13.28
CA VAL A 202 6.00 3.27 13.46
C VAL A 202 6.75 4.52 13.98
N PRO A 203 7.82 4.37 14.79
CA PRO A 203 8.64 5.50 15.23
C PRO A 203 9.18 6.30 14.05
N ARG A 204 9.07 7.63 14.11
CA ARG A 204 9.65 8.51 13.08
C ARG A 204 11.18 8.48 13.17
N LYS A 205 11.84 8.13 12.08
CA LYS A 205 13.29 8.30 11.96
C LYS A 205 13.59 9.80 11.95
N ARG A 206 14.39 10.28 12.90
CA ARG A 206 14.96 11.62 12.79
C ARG A 206 15.97 11.59 11.65
N VAL A 207 15.73 12.40 10.63
CA VAL A 207 16.74 12.70 9.61
C VAL A 207 17.51 13.88 10.16
N TRP A 208 18.75 13.64 10.60
CA TRP A 208 19.68 14.73 10.88
C TRP A 208 20.14 15.27 9.52
N ALA A 209 19.89 16.55 9.27
CA ALA A 209 20.39 17.31 8.13
C ALA A 209 21.44 18.31 8.61
#